data_AF-A0A2L1GRD8-F1
#
_entry.id   AF-A0A2L1GRD8-F1
#
_cell.length_a   1.000
_cell.length_b   1.000
_cell.length_c   1.000
_cell.angle_alpha   90.00
_cell.angle_beta   90.00
_cell.angle_gamma   90.00
#
_symmetry.space_group_name_H-M   'P 1'
#
loop_
_entity.id
_entity.type
_entity.pdbx_description
1 polymer ?
#
loop_
_entity_poly.entity_id
_entity_poly.type
_entity_poly.pdbx_seq_one_letter_code
_entity_poly.pdbx_strand_id
1 'polypeptide(L)' 'MSEERQEIVHQLSVYGNVGLTFVAAVLLGFGAGWAADNRLFAGGTAPWLTLAGLAVGIAAGFRSLWALTRTVRNDR' A
#
# COMPACT_ATOMS: atom_id res chain seq x y z
N MET A 1 21.09 -16.01 -21.53
CA MET A 1 21.24 -14.58 -21.13
C MET A 1 20.02 -13.72 -21.42
N SER A 2 19.26 -13.94 -22.51
CA SER A 2 18.04 -13.18 -22.83
C SER A 2 16.84 -13.60 -21.97
N GLU A 3 16.63 -14.91 -21.77
CA GLU A 3 15.52 -15.45 -20.96
C GLU A 3 15.62 -15.02 -19.49
N GLU A 4 16.81 -15.09 -18.91
CA GLU A 4 17.07 -14.70 -17.52
C GLU A 4 16.76 -13.21 -17.27
N ARG A 5 17.07 -12.33 -18.23
CA ARG A 5 16.68 -10.91 -18.16
C ARG A 5 15.18 -10.71 -18.26
N GLN A 6 14.49 -11.46 -19.11
CA GLN A 6 13.03 -11.37 -19.24
C GLN A 6 12.32 -11.84 -17.96
N GLU A 7 12.80 -12.93 -17.36
CA GLU A 7 12.32 -13.44 -16.08
C GLU A 7 12.47 -12.40 -14.96
N ILE A 8 13.65 -11.77 -14.86
CA ILE A 8 13.94 -10.72 -13.85
C ILE A 8 13.02 -9.52 -14.06
N VAL A 9 12.85 -9.05 -15.31
CA VAL A 9 11.98 -7.90 -15.61
C VAL A 9 10.52 -8.22 -15.28
N HIS A 10 10.06 -9.44 -15.60
CA HIS A 10 8.71 -9.89 -15.28
C HIS A 10 8.46 -9.93 -13.77
N GLN A 11 9.38 -10.53 -13.00
CA GLN A 11 9.29 -10.56 -11.54
C GLN A 11 9.32 -9.15 -10.95
N LEU A 12 10.19 -8.27 -11.45
CA LEU A 12 10.29 -6.88 -11.00
C LEU A 12 9.00 -6.10 -11.27
N SER A 13 8.36 -6.31 -12.43
CA SER A 13 7.07 -5.71 -12.74
C SER A 13 5.96 -6.18 -11.79
N VAL A 14 5.93 -7.48 -11.46
CA VAL A 14 4.93 -8.04 -10.54
C VAL A 14 5.12 -7.48 -9.12
N TYR A 15 6.34 -7.53 -8.58
CA TYR A 15 6.62 -7.01 -7.23
C TYR A 15 6.51 -5.48 -7.18
N GLY A 16 6.96 -4.79 -8.22
CA GLY A 16 6.91 -3.33 -8.34
C GLY A 16 5.48 -2.79 -8.35
N ASN A 17 4.57 -3.47 -9.06
CA ASN A 17 3.15 -3.08 -9.08
C ASN A 17 2.49 -3.18 -7.70
N VAL A 18 2.82 -4.23 -6.94
CA VAL A 18 2.29 -4.40 -5.58
C VAL A 18 2.86 -3.35 -4.62
N GLY A 19 4.16 -3.06 -4.71
CA GLY A 19 4.80 -1.99 -3.95
C GLY A 19 4.21 -0.61 -4.26
N LEU A 20 4.00 -0.30 -5.55
CA LEU A 20 3.37 0.96 -5.99
C LEU A 20 1.95 1.10 -5.48
N THR A 21 1.15 0.03 -5.56
CA THR A 21 -0.23 0.02 -5.07
C THR A 21 -0.29 0.20 -3.56
N PHE A 22 0.67 -0.40 -2.83
CA PHE A 22 0.80 -0.22 -1.39
C PHE A 22 1.12 1.23 -1.02
N VAL A 23 2.14 1.83 -1.64
CA VAL A 23 2.52 3.22 -1.40
C VAL A 23 1.39 4.17 -1.76
N ALA A 24 0.71 3.95 -2.90
CA ALA A 24 -0.46 4.73 -3.29
C ALA A 24 -1.59 4.64 -2.26
N ALA A 25 -1.89 3.45 -1.73
CA ALA A 25 -2.91 3.26 -0.70
C ALA A 25 -2.55 3.98 0.62
N VAL A 26 -1.27 3.93 1.03
CA VAL A 26 -0.78 4.64 2.23
C VAL A 26 -0.87 6.15 2.03
N LEU A 27 -0.44 6.67 0.88
CA LEU A 27 -0.50 8.10 0.58
C LEU A 27 -1.94 8.61 0.50
N LEU A 28 -2.86 7.83 -0.08
CA LEU A 28 -4.28 8.17 -0.11
C LEU A 28 -4.92 8.13 1.28
N GLY A 29 -4.63 7.10 2.09
CA GLY A 29 -5.12 7.01 3.47
C GLY A 29 -4.58 8.11 4.38
N PHE A 30 -3.29 8.43 4.24
CA PHE A 30 -2.66 9.54 4.95
C PHE A 30 -3.20 10.90 4.48
N GLY A 31 -3.30 11.13 3.18
CA GLY A 31 -3.82 12.38 2.62
C GLY A 31 -5.28 12.63 2.98
N ALA A 32 -6.12 11.58 2.94
CA ALA A 32 -7.51 11.65 3.39
C ALA A 32 -7.61 11.88 4.91
N GLY A 33 -6.80 11.19 5.71
CA GLY A 33 -6.75 11.38 7.17
C GLY A 33 -6.28 12.78 7.57
N TRP A 34 -5.26 13.30 6.91
CA TRP A 34 -4.76 14.66 7.12
C TRP A 34 -5.77 15.74 6.70
N ALA A 35 -6.40 15.57 5.54
CA ALA A 35 -7.43 16.49 5.07
C ALA A 35 -8.64 16.52 6.01
N ALA A 36 -9.06 15.36 6.52
CA ALA A 36 -10.15 15.26 7.48
C ALA A 36 -9.77 15.84 8.85
N ASP A 37 -8.56 15.59 9.39
CA ASP A 37 -8.08 16.21 10.65
C ASP A 37 -8.04 17.74 10.54
N ASN A 38 -7.57 18.27 9.40
CA ASN A 38 -7.39 19.71 9.21
C ASN A 38 -8.70 20.45 8.87
N ARG A 39 -9.67 19.80 8.18
CA ARG A 39 -10.95 20.41 7.79
C ARG A 39 -12.08 20.22 8.81
N LEU A 40 -12.17 19.08 9.50
CA LEU A 40 -13.29 18.78 10.41
C LEU A 40 -13.00 19.15 11.86
N PHE A 41 -11.74 19.12 12.30
CA PHE A 41 -11.39 19.24 13.72
C PHE A 41 -10.53 20.46 14.08
N ALA A 42 -10.19 21.33 13.12
CA ALA A 42 -9.46 22.59 13.34
C ALA A 42 -8.21 22.45 14.25
N GLY A 43 -7.53 21.30 14.20
CA GLY A 43 -6.34 21.00 15.00
C GLY A 43 -6.59 20.45 16.42
N GLY A 44 -7.84 20.19 16.82
CA GLY A 44 -8.17 19.73 18.19
C GLY A 44 -7.88 18.26 18.50
N THR A 45 -7.87 17.38 17.48
CA THR A 45 -7.67 15.91 17.64
C THR A 45 -6.44 15.36 16.91
N ALA A 46 -5.54 16.23 16.47
CA ALA A 46 -4.25 15.79 15.94
C ALA A 46 -3.51 14.99 17.04
N PRO A 47 -3.17 13.70 16.83
CA PRO A 47 -2.93 13.04 15.55
C PRO A 47 -3.75 11.75 15.34
N TRP A 48 -4.92 11.60 15.97
CA TRP A 48 -5.62 10.30 16.04
C TRP A 48 -6.21 9.86 14.69
N LEU A 49 -6.73 10.80 13.90
CA LEU A 49 -7.33 10.48 12.60
C LEU A 49 -6.26 10.20 11.54
N THR A 50 -5.14 10.93 11.61
CA THR A 50 -3.95 10.65 10.81
C THR A 50 -3.35 9.29 11.16
N LEU A 51 -3.28 8.92 12.44
CA LEU A 51 -2.90 7.57 12.89
C LEU A 51 -3.88 6.49 12.39
N ALA A 52 -5.19 6.74 12.43
CA ALA A 52 -6.19 5.81 11.91
C ALA A 52 -6.08 5.63 10.39
N GLY A 53 -5.92 6.72 9.63
CA GLY A 53 -5.70 6.68 8.18
C GLY A 53 -4.41 5.95 7.80
N LEU A 54 -3.35 6.14 8.59
CA LEU A 54 -2.08 5.45 8.43
C LEU A 54 -2.20 3.96 8.77
N ALA A 55 -2.90 3.60 9.85
CA ALA A 55 -3.18 2.21 10.22
C ALA A 55 -4.02 1.50 9.14
N VAL A 56 -5.02 2.18 8.57
CA VAL A 56 -5.81 1.67 7.44
C VAL A 56 -4.96 1.51 6.18
N GLY A 57 -4.09 2.47 5.87
CA GLY A 57 -3.15 2.37 4.75
C GLY A 57 -2.18 1.19 4.89
N ILE A 58 -1.63 1.00 6.10
CA ILE A 58 -0.76 -0.15 6.43
C ILE A 58 -1.55 -1.47 6.31
N ALA A 59 -2.76 -1.53 6.86
CA ALA A 59 -3.60 -2.74 6.80
C ALA A 59 -3.99 -3.10 5.36
N ALA A 60 -4.39 -2.12 4.54
CA ALA A 60 -4.71 -2.32 3.13
C ALA A 60 -3.48 -2.79 2.33
N GLY A 61 -2.31 -2.25 2.65
CA GLY A 61 -1.04 -2.71 2.11
C GLY A 61 -0.70 -4.15 2.42
N PHE A 62 -0.77 -4.50 3.70
CA PHE A 62 -0.56 -5.87 4.17
C PHE A 62 -1.56 -6.84 3.54
N ARG A 63 -2.83 -6.43 3.38
CA ARG A 63 -3.85 -7.22 2.67
C ARG A 63 -3.45 -7.52 1.22
N SER A 64 -2.87 -6.54 0.52
CA SER A 64 -2.40 -6.67 -0.86
C SER A 64 -1.20 -7.62 -0.98
N LEU A 65 -0.21 -7.48 -0.08
CA LEU A 65 0.93 -8.40 0.01
C LEU A 65 0.50 -9.84 0.34
N TRP A 66 -0.47 -10.00 1.25
CA TRP A 66 -1.00 -11.31 1.63
C TRP A 66 -1.79 -11.97 0.49
N ALA A 67 -2.51 -11.17 -0.31
CA ALA A 67 -3.16 -11.63 -1.53
C ALA A 67 -2.12 -12.12 -2.54
N LEU A 68 -1.05 -11.36 -2.79
CA LEU A 68 0.04 -11.80 -3.68
C LEU A 68 0.68 -13.11 -3.20
N THR A 69 0.95 -13.23 -1.90
CA THR A 69 1.54 -14.44 -1.31
C THR A 69 0.63 -15.66 -1.48
N ARG A 70 -0.70 -15.48 -1.38
CA ARG A 70 -1.66 -16.56 -1.65
C ARG A 70 -1.66 -16.95 -3.12
N THR A 71 -1.64 -16.00 -4.05
CA THR A 71 -1.59 -16.29 -5.49
C THR A 71 -0.33 -17.08 -5.83
N VAL A 72 0.84 -16.64 -5.36
CA VAL A 72 2.12 -17.34 -5.56
C VAL A 72 2.15 -18.73 -4.90
N ARG A 73 1.42 -18.92 -3.79
CA ARG A 73 1.34 -20.23 -3.12
C ARG A 73 0.36 -21.20 -3.78
N ASN A 74 -0.70 -20.69 -4.41
CA ASN A 74 -1.73 -21.51 -5.06
C ASN A 74 -1.35 -21.98 -6.47
N ASP A 75 -0.29 -21.39 -7.05
CA ASP A 75 0.35 -21.84 -8.30
C ASP A 75 1.44 -22.92 -8.07
N ARG A 76 1.54 -23.49 -6.86
CA ARG A 76 2.34 -24.70 -6.56
C ARG A 76 1.44 -25.87 -6.23
#